data_AF-A0A266LLC6-F1
#
_entry.id   AF-A0A266LLC6-F1
#
_cell.length_a   1.000
_cell.length_b   1.000
_cell.length_c   1.000
_cell.angle_alpha   90.00
_cell.angle_beta   90.00
_cell.angle_gamma   90.00
#
_symmetry.space_group_name_H-M   'P 1'
#
loop_
_entity.id
_entity.type
_entity.pdbx_description
1 polymer ?
#
loop_
_entity_poly.entity_id
_entity_poly.type
_entity_poly.pdbx_seq_one_letter_code
_entity_poly.pdbx_strand_id
1 'polypeptide(L)'
;GGANADEVNDDMMWYSLRGLRQIRPTSYPGMTVISAKIRGADRLSAQSESQVNLEATRILPLRSGGAWQAPAPTRDIVPWVLNVLKSLGYTDADIDLEEFDRLHASCVADGQLYDETIDASSIAKEALNNALACGWAELTIANGLIRPVRDEPRAVFEREYGPKTQTYSPQNMT
;
A
#
# COMPACT_ATOMS: atom_id res chain seq x y z
N GLY A 1 -25.32 -66.48 -11.64
CA GLY A 1 -23.89 -66.18 -11.46
C GLY A 1 -23.76 -64.84 -10.77
N GLY A 2 -23.09 -64.83 -9.63
CA GLY A 2 -22.45 -63.65 -9.01
C GLY A 2 -23.35 -62.52 -8.53
N ALA A 3 -23.90 -62.64 -7.32
CA ALA A 3 -24.13 -61.46 -6.48
C ALA A 3 -22.75 -61.03 -5.95
N ASN A 4 -22.23 -59.88 -6.39
CA ASN A 4 -21.01 -59.32 -5.83
C ASN A 4 -21.38 -58.43 -4.65
N ALA A 5 -20.65 -58.66 -3.56
CA ALA A 5 -20.92 -58.18 -2.23
C ALA A 5 -20.88 -56.65 -2.12
N ASP A 6 -21.71 -56.18 -1.19
CA ASP A 6 -21.64 -54.90 -0.50
C ASP A 6 -20.22 -54.31 -0.42
N GLU A 7 -19.88 -53.38 -1.32
CA GLU A 7 -18.81 -52.42 -1.09
C GLU A 7 -19.34 -51.34 -0.14
N VAL A 8 -19.36 -51.63 1.15
CA VAL A 8 -19.51 -50.60 2.18
C VAL A 8 -18.18 -49.88 2.28
N ASN A 9 -18.17 -48.60 1.89
CA ASN A 9 -17.00 -47.72 2.01
C ASN A 9 -17.19 -46.83 3.24
N ASP A 10 -16.55 -47.19 4.35
CA ASP A 10 -16.53 -46.39 5.58
C ASP A 10 -15.43 -45.32 5.48
N ASP A 11 -15.78 -44.15 4.94
CA ASP A 11 -14.86 -43.03 4.77
C ASP A 11 -14.96 -42.09 5.98
N MET A 12 -14.00 -42.16 6.90
CA MET A 12 -13.97 -41.32 8.09
C MET A 12 -13.20 -40.02 7.80
N MET A 13 -13.94 -38.95 7.52
CA MET A 13 -13.39 -37.63 7.25
C MET A 13 -13.26 -36.80 8.53
N TRP A 14 -12.03 -36.44 8.91
CA TRP A 14 -11.76 -35.45 9.96
C TRP A 14 -11.99 -34.04 9.41
N TYR A 15 -13.04 -33.34 9.88
CA TYR A 15 -13.34 -31.98 9.42
C TYR A 15 -12.48 -30.90 10.09
N SER A 16 -12.30 -30.98 11.42
CA SER A 16 -11.40 -30.08 12.15
C SER A 16 -11.12 -30.59 13.56
N LEU A 17 -9.95 -30.26 14.09
CA LEU A 17 -9.64 -30.36 15.52
C LEU A 17 -9.56 -28.95 16.10
N ARG A 18 -10.40 -28.63 17.08
CA ARG A 18 -10.34 -27.36 17.81
C ARG A 18 -9.69 -27.61 19.16
N GLY A 19 -8.53 -27.00 19.40
CA GLY A 19 -7.85 -27.04 20.69
C GLY A 19 -7.93 -25.69 21.40
N LEU A 20 -8.14 -25.70 22.73
CA LEU A 20 -7.96 -24.51 23.54
C LEU A 20 -6.47 -24.25 23.73
N ARG A 21 -6.00 -23.08 23.28
CA ARG A 21 -4.61 -22.66 23.48
C ARG A 21 -4.37 -22.37 24.96
N GLN A 22 -3.44 -23.10 25.60
CA GLN A 22 -3.20 -23.01 27.05
C GLN A 22 -2.61 -21.65 27.50
N ILE A 23 -1.84 -20.99 26.63
CA ILE A 23 -1.30 -19.65 26.88
C ILE A 23 -1.80 -18.70 25.80
N ARG A 24 -2.57 -17.68 26.22
CA ARG A 24 -3.06 -16.62 25.33
C ARG A 24 -1.94 -15.62 25.05
N PRO A 25 -1.65 -15.29 23.77
CA PRO A 25 -0.82 -14.13 23.45
C PRO A 25 -1.43 -12.87 24.04
N THR A 26 -0.61 -12.05 24.70
CA THR A 26 -1.02 -10.74 25.20
C THR A 26 -1.06 -9.68 24.10
N SER A 27 -0.35 -9.92 22.98
CA SER A 27 -0.30 -9.01 21.84
C SER A 27 -0.08 -9.76 20.54
N TYR A 28 -0.56 -9.17 19.45
CA TYR A 28 -0.34 -9.61 18.08
C TYR A 28 0.35 -8.47 17.31
N PRO A 29 1.70 -8.45 17.25
CA PRO A 29 2.43 -7.38 16.60
C PRO A 29 2.06 -7.26 15.12
N GLY A 30 1.87 -6.04 14.62
CA GLY A 30 1.56 -5.78 13.21
C GLY A 30 0.15 -6.14 12.76
N MET A 31 -0.75 -6.53 13.68
CA MET A 31 -2.14 -6.84 13.36
C MET A 31 -3.11 -5.91 14.09
N THR A 32 -4.15 -5.48 13.38
CA THR A 32 -5.32 -4.85 14.00
C THR A 32 -6.21 -5.95 14.56
N VAL A 33 -6.38 -5.96 15.88
CA VAL A 33 -7.19 -6.96 16.58
C VAL A 33 -8.41 -6.29 17.20
N ILE A 34 -9.60 -6.79 16.86
CA ILE A 34 -10.83 -6.47 17.57
C ILE A 34 -11.27 -7.69 18.37
N SER A 35 -11.79 -7.45 19.58
CA SER A 35 -12.41 -8.49 20.39
C SER A 35 -13.85 -8.08 20.72
N ALA A 36 -14.80 -8.95 20.39
CA ALA A 36 -16.22 -8.72 20.63
C ALA A 36 -16.79 -9.82 21.53
N LYS A 37 -17.54 -9.43 22.56
CA LYS A 37 -18.31 -10.36 23.39
C LYS A 37 -19.74 -10.39 22.86
N ILE A 38 -20.06 -11.44 22.11
CA ILE A 38 -21.38 -11.60 21.47
C ILE A 38 -22.24 -12.49 22.36
N ARG A 39 -23.47 -12.06 22.64
CA ARG A 39 -24.51 -12.89 23.28
C ARG A 39 -25.51 -13.30 22.21
N GLY A 40 -25.39 -14.54 21.72
CA GLY A 40 -26.39 -15.16 20.84
C GLY A 40 -27.39 -16.00 21.64
N ALA A 41 -28.60 -16.17 21.10
CA ALA A 41 -29.47 -17.29 21.47
C ALA A 41 -28.96 -18.60 20.81
N ASP A 42 -29.75 -19.67 20.77
CA ASP A 42 -29.35 -21.02 20.31
C ASP A 42 -28.70 -21.11 18.91
N ARG A 43 -28.71 -20.04 18.09
CA ARG A 43 -28.05 -20.01 16.79
C ARG A 43 -27.40 -18.66 16.53
N LEU A 44 -26.07 -18.62 16.60
CA LEU A 44 -25.28 -17.61 15.88
C LEU A 44 -25.24 -18.07 14.42
N SER A 45 -26.06 -17.46 13.56
CA SER A 45 -26.12 -17.79 12.13
C SER A 45 -25.07 -17.01 11.34
N ALA A 46 -24.80 -17.41 10.10
CA ALA A 46 -23.94 -16.64 9.18
C ALA A 46 -24.42 -15.19 8.96
N GLN A 47 -25.72 -14.90 9.18
CA GLN A 47 -26.24 -13.53 9.15
C GLN A 47 -25.75 -12.67 10.31
N SER A 48 -25.28 -13.28 11.40
CA SER A 48 -24.69 -12.56 12.53
C SER A 48 -23.27 -12.08 12.21
N GLU A 49 -22.56 -12.73 11.27
CA GLU A 49 -21.23 -12.31 10.83
C GLU A 49 -21.27 -10.98 10.06
N SER A 50 -22.33 -10.74 9.28
CA SER A 50 -22.51 -9.48 8.54
C SER A 50 -22.89 -8.28 9.43
N GLN A 51 -23.11 -8.49 10.73
CA GLN A 51 -23.46 -7.42 11.67
C GLN A 51 -22.23 -6.69 12.25
N VAL A 52 -21.02 -7.19 11.99
CA VAL A 52 -19.77 -6.57 12.46
C VAL A 52 -19.07 -5.94 11.28
N ASN A 53 -18.92 -4.61 11.31
CA ASN A 53 -18.11 -3.87 10.36
C ASN A 53 -17.12 -2.96 11.10
N LEU A 54 -15.95 -2.73 10.52
CA LEU A 54 -14.91 -1.87 11.07
C LEU A 54 -14.29 -1.05 9.95
N GLU A 55 -14.35 0.27 10.11
CA GLU A 55 -13.52 1.20 9.36
C GLU A 55 -12.29 1.53 10.23
N ALA A 56 -11.15 0.92 9.90
CA ALA A 56 -9.92 1.09 10.67
C ALA A 56 -8.95 2.04 9.97
N THR A 57 -8.39 2.98 10.72
CA THR A 57 -7.26 3.80 10.25
C THR A 57 -5.94 3.15 10.65
N ARG A 58 -5.03 2.99 9.70
CA ARG A 58 -3.72 2.39 9.95
C ARG A 58 -2.85 3.36 10.75
N ILE A 59 -2.10 2.81 11.71
CA ILE A 59 -1.07 3.56 12.45
C ILE A 59 0.26 3.37 11.71
N LEU A 60 0.83 4.48 11.22
CA LEU A 60 2.07 4.47 10.43
C LEU A 60 3.09 5.47 11.01
N PRO A 61 4.40 5.19 10.88
CA PRO A 61 5.43 6.20 11.13
C PRO A 61 5.20 7.41 10.23
N LEU A 62 5.07 8.58 10.85
CA LEU A 62 4.92 9.84 10.12
C LEU A 62 6.28 10.50 9.92
N ARG A 63 6.34 11.42 8.97
CA ARG A 63 7.52 12.26 8.75
C ARG A 63 7.09 13.71 8.61
N SER A 64 7.73 14.59 9.36
CA SER A 64 7.47 16.03 9.30
C SER A 64 8.73 16.80 9.67
N GLY A 65 8.97 17.93 9.00
CA GLY A 65 10.17 18.74 9.21
C GLY A 65 11.47 17.97 8.96
N GLY A 66 11.46 17.01 8.02
CA GLY A 66 12.62 16.18 7.68
C GLY A 66 12.90 15.01 8.64
N ALA A 67 12.17 14.90 9.76
CA ALA A 67 12.40 13.89 10.78
C ALA A 67 11.25 12.88 10.90
N TRP A 68 11.60 11.62 11.17
CA TRP A 68 10.64 10.58 11.52
C TRP A 68 10.00 10.87 12.88
N GLN A 69 8.69 10.72 12.95
CA GLN A 69 7.87 10.88 14.14
C GLN A 69 7.36 9.54 14.65
N ALA A 70 6.83 9.55 15.87
CA ALA A 70 6.16 8.39 16.43
C ALA A 70 4.99 7.95 15.53
N PRO A 71 4.69 6.64 15.46
CA PRO A 71 3.57 6.14 14.68
C PRO A 71 2.25 6.75 15.14
N ALA A 72 1.47 7.26 14.20
CA ALA A 72 0.16 7.84 14.46
C ALA A 72 -0.88 7.37 13.42
N PRO A 73 -2.18 7.39 13.75
CA PRO A 73 -3.23 7.09 12.78
C PRO A 73 -3.20 8.09 11.63
N THR A 74 -3.11 7.62 10.39
CA THR A 74 -3.08 8.48 9.21
C THR A 74 -3.80 7.84 8.02
N ARG A 75 -4.36 8.69 7.16
CA ARG A 75 -4.96 8.38 5.86
C ARG A 75 -4.18 9.01 4.71
N ASP A 76 -3.00 9.55 5.01
CA ASP A 76 -2.19 10.30 4.07
C ASP A 76 -1.45 9.36 3.12
N ILE A 77 -1.29 9.81 1.87
CA ILE A 77 -0.68 9.03 0.79
C ILE A 77 0.79 8.71 1.07
N VAL A 78 1.59 9.71 1.45
CA VAL A 78 3.06 9.60 1.56
C VAL A 78 3.51 8.65 2.68
N PRO A 79 2.99 8.73 3.92
CA PRO A 79 3.33 7.76 4.97
C PRO A 79 3.03 6.31 4.57
N TRP A 80 1.94 6.07 3.83
CA TRP A 80 1.64 4.73 3.31
C TRP A 80 2.68 4.26 2.30
N VAL A 81 3.03 5.11 1.31
CA VAL A 81 4.05 4.81 0.29
C VAL A 81 5.41 4.51 0.93
N LEU A 82 5.85 5.35 1.86
CA LEU A 82 7.12 5.17 2.57
C LEU A 82 7.12 3.86 3.38
N ASN A 83 6.01 3.53 4.05
CA ASN A 83 5.89 2.27 4.78
C ASN A 83 5.99 1.05 3.85
N VAL A 84 5.39 1.09 2.66
CA VAL A 84 5.51 0.02 1.66
C VAL A 84 6.96 -0.12 1.20
N LEU A 85 7.64 0.99 0.86
CA LEU A 85 9.06 0.97 0.48
C LEU A 85 9.95 0.37 1.58
N LYS A 86 9.71 0.76 2.83
CA LYS A 86 10.43 0.19 3.99
C LYS A 86 10.17 -1.30 4.15
N SER A 87 8.94 -1.76 3.94
CA SER A 87 8.59 -3.18 4.03
C SER A 87 9.27 -4.04 2.97
N LEU A 88 9.63 -3.44 1.82
CA LEU A 88 10.41 -4.09 0.76
C LEU A 88 11.92 -4.12 1.05
N GLY A 89 12.39 -3.41 2.08
CA GLY A 89 13.80 -3.36 2.49
C GLY A 89 14.56 -2.13 2.03
N TYR A 90 13.91 -1.13 1.41
CA TYR A 90 14.59 0.12 1.04
C TYR A 90 14.97 0.95 2.26
N THR A 91 16.18 1.48 2.27
CA THR A 91 16.69 2.34 3.36
C THR A 91 16.36 3.80 3.11
N ASP A 92 16.63 4.67 4.07
CA ASP A 92 16.43 6.13 3.90
C ASP A 92 17.35 6.70 2.82
N ALA A 93 18.50 6.05 2.59
CA ALA A 93 19.47 6.46 1.58
C ALA A 93 19.05 6.12 0.14
N ASP A 94 18.07 5.22 -0.04
CA ASP A 94 17.57 4.80 -1.36
C ASP A 94 16.38 5.66 -1.82
N ILE A 95 15.88 6.54 -0.95
CA ILE A 95 14.64 7.28 -1.12
C ILE A 95 14.93 8.78 -1.14
N ASP A 96 14.40 9.49 -2.12
CA ASP A 96 14.42 10.95 -2.17
C ASP A 96 13.40 11.51 -1.16
N LEU A 97 13.82 11.46 0.10
CA LEU A 97 13.03 11.80 1.27
C LEU A 97 12.60 13.28 1.27
N GLU A 98 13.40 14.18 0.72
CA GLU A 98 13.04 15.60 0.62
C GLU A 98 11.87 15.81 -0.36
N GLU A 99 11.91 15.15 -1.52
CA GLU A 99 10.81 15.22 -2.48
C GLU A 99 9.52 14.60 -1.94
N PHE A 100 9.61 13.49 -1.18
CA PHE A 100 8.45 12.92 -0.51
C PHE A 100 7.83 13.86 0.53
N ASP A 101 8.63 14.61 1.29
CA ASP A 101 8.13 15.60 2.25
C ASP A 101 7.42 16.75 1.52
N ARG A 102 7.96 17.20 0.37
CA ARG A 102 7.33 18.22 -0.49
C ARG A 102 5.99 17.75 -1.04
N LEU A 103 5.94 16.51 -1.55
CA LEU A 103 4.70 15.90 -2.03
C LEU A 103 3.68 15.81 -0.89
N HIS A 104 4.10 15.34 0.29
CA HIS A 104 3.22 15.20 1.44
C HIS A 104 2.56 16.52 1.83
N ALA A 105 3.35 17.60 1.94
CA ALA A 105 2.84 18.93 2.26
C ALA A 105 1.79 19.40 1.23
N SER A 106 2.03 19.12 -0.05
CA SER A 106 1.11 19.50 -1.14
C SER A 106 -0.19 18.68 -1.08
N CYS A 107 -0.10 17.37 -0.92
CA CYS A 107 -1.27 16.49 -0.81
C CYS A 107 -2.13 16.84 0.43
N VAL A 108 -1.50 17.14 1.57
CA VAL A 108 -2.21 17.53 2.79
C VAL A 108 -2.91 18.89 2.61
N ALA A 109 -2.25 19.85 1.96
CA ALA A 109 -2.86 21.15 1.65
C ALA A 109 -4.10 21.01 0.74
N ASP A 110 -4.04 20.08 -0.21
CA ASP A 110 -5.14 19.80 -1.14
C ASP A 110 -6.19 18.80 -0.58
N GLY A 111 -5.98 18.25 0.62
CA GLY A 111 -6.89 17.29 1.26
C GLY A 111 -6.95 15.91 0.58
N GLN A 112 -5.87 15.51 -0.10
CA GLN A 112 -5.77 14.25 -0.84
C GLN A 112 -5.45 13.08 0.11
N LEU A 113 -6.26 12.03 0.06
CA LEU A 113 -6.19 10.85 0.94
C LEU A 113 -6.09 9.55 0.14
N TYR A 114 -5.67 8.46 0.80
CA TYR A 114 -5.64 7.12 0.21
C TYR A 114 -6.32 6.10 1.13
N ASP A 115 -7.45 5.57 0.67
CA ASP A 115 -8.38 4.72 1.46
C ASP A 115 -8.73 3.41 0.73
N GLU A 116 -7.82 2.90 -0.09
CA GLU A 116 -8.05 1.63 -0.80
C GLU A 116 -8.02 0.43 0.14
N THR A 117 -8.97 -0.50 -0.06
CA THR A 117 -8.96 -1.81 0.58
C THR A 117 -8.06 -2.76 -0.19
N ILE A 118 -7.00 -3.26 0.46
CA ILE A 118 -6.06 -4.20 -0.12
C ILE A 118 -6.35 -5.60 0.44
N ASP A 119 -6.98 -6.45 -0.36
CA ASP A 119 -7.42 -7.80 0.01
C ASP A 119 -6.60 -8.92 -0.66
N ALA A 120 -5.86 -8.60 -1.72
CA ALA A 120 -5.04 -9.53 -2.47
C ALA A 120 -3.61 -9.02 -2.65
N SER A 121 -2.67 -9.93 -2.92
CA SER A 121 -1.30 -9.57 -3.29
C SER A 121 -1.28 -8.94 -4.68
N SER A 122 -0.68 -7.76 -4.79
CA SER A 122 -0.44 -7.07 -6.06
C SER A 122 1.05 -6.79 -6.25
N ILE A 123 1.44 -6.36 -7.45
CA ILE A 123 2.81 -5.96 -7.71
C ILE A 123 3.08 -4.68 -6.93
N ALA A 124 4.14 -4.67 -6.11
CA ALA A 124 4.43 -3.55 -5.22
C ALA A 124 4.52 -2.20 -5.96
N LYS A 125 5.11 -2.17 -7.17
CA LYS A 125 5.17 -0.96 -8.01
C LYS A 125 3.78 -0.46 -8.43
N GLU A 126 2.86 -1.35 -8.76
CA GLU A 126 1.49 -0.97 -9.13
C GLU A 126 0.74 -0.39 -7.93
N ALA A 127 0.86 -1.03 -6.76
CA ALA A 127 0.27 -0.52 -5.54
C ALA A 127 0.82 0.88 -5.17
N LEU A 128 2.13 1.07 -5.29
CA LEU A 128 2.79 2.36 -5.06
C LEU A 128 2.29 3.44 -6.03
N ASN A 129 2.23 3.12 -7.33
CA ASN A 129 1.72 4.06 -8.34
C ASN A 129 0.24 4.36 -8.14
N ASN A 130 -0.58 3.40 -7.70
CA ASN A 130 -1.99 3.64 -7.42
C ASN A 130 -2.19 4.65 -6.29
N ALA A 131 -1.46 4.48 -5.19
CA ALA A 131 -1.50 5.44 -4.09
C ALA A 131 -0.97 6.82 -4.50
N LEU A 132 0.14 6.88 -5.25
CA LEU A 132 0.71 8.15 -5.73
C LEU A 132 -0.20 8.86 -6.73
N ALA A 133 -0.97 8.12 -7.53
CA ALA A 133 -1.92 8.69 -8.49
C ALA A 133 -3.01 9.53 -7.78
N CYS A 134 -3.40 9.19 -6.55
CA CYS A 134 -4.29 10.01 -5.73
C CYS A 134 -3.73 11.42 -5.44
N GLY A 135 -2.40 11.56 -5.42
CA GLY A 135 -1.67 12.82 -5.26
C GLY A 135 -1.22 13.46 -6.58
N TRP A 136 -1.70 12.95 -7.72
CA TRP A 136 -1.22 13.28 -9.07
C TRP A 136 0.29 13.09 -9.24
N ALA A 137 0.84 12.03 -8.64
CA ALA A 137 2.24 11.70 -8.72
C ALA A 137 2.47 10.30 -9.31
N GLU A 138 3.64 10.09 -9.89
CA GLU A 138 4.12 8.79 -10.36
C GLU A 138 5.47 8.47 -9.71
N LEU A 139 5.71 7.18 -9.44
CA LEU A 139 6.99 6.69 -8.94
C LEU A 139 8.02 6.65 -10.07
N THR A 140 9.13 7.36 -9.91
CA THR A 140 10.27 7.31 -10.81
C THR A 140 11.58 7.07 -10.06
N ILE A 141 12.66 6.92 -10.80
CA ILE A 141 14.02 6.83 -10.28
C ILE A 141 14.82 7.99 -10.88
N ALA A 142 15.37 8.83 -10.01
CA ALA A 142 16.23 9.94 -10.39
C ALA A 142 17.53 9.90 -9.56
N ASN A 143 18.69 9.96 -10.21
CA ASN A 143 20.00 9.88 -9.56
C ASN A 143 20.20 8.65 -8.66
N GLY A 144 19.56 7.53 -9.01
CA GLY A 144 19.62 6.29 -8.21
C GLY A 144 18.70 6.29 -6.98
N LEU A 145 17.96 7.36 -6.73
CA LEU A 145 16.99 7.47 -5.65
C LEU A 145 15.56 7.26 -6.16
N ILE A 146 14.74 6.60 -5.34
CA ILE A 146 13.31 6.50 -5.57
C ILE A 146 12.70 7.87 -5.31
N ARG A 147 12.13 8.48 -6.35
CA ARG A 147 11.60 9.85 -6.31
C ARG A 147 10.16 9.86 -6.81
N PRO A 148 9.23 10.50 -6.10
CA PRO A 148 7.90 10.76 -6.66
C PRO A 148 7.97 12.01 -7.54
N VAL A 149 7.34 11.97 -8.71
CA VAL A 149 7.18 13.15 -9.57
C VAL A 149 5.71 13.49 -9.64
N ARG A 150 5.36 14.68 -9.15
CA ARG A 150 4.01 15.24 -9.25
C ARG A 150 3.81 15.95 -10.58
N ASP A 151 2.63 15.81 -11.16
CA ASP A 151 2.18 16.63 -12.27
C ASP A 151 1.63 17.95 -11.72
N GLU A 152 2.42 19.01 -11.87
CA GLU A 152 2.07 20.36 -11.45
C GLU A 152 2.55 21.37 -12.49
N PRO A 153 1.92 22.55 -12.61
CA PRO A 153 2.34 23.57 -13.54
C PRO A 153 3.81 23.97 -13.32
N ARG A 154 4.67 23.62 -14.28
CA ARG A 154 6.10 23.96 -14.23
C ARG A 154 6.31 25.36 -14.80
N ALA A 155 6.84 26.26 -13.98
CA ALA A 155 7.17 27.62 -14.40
C ALA A 155 8.36 27.70 -15.37
N VAL A 156 9.24 26.69 -15.38
CA VAL A 156 10.43 26.62 -16.22
C VAL A 156 10.45 25.28 -16.94
N PHE A 157 10.50 25.31 -18.27
CA PHE A 157 10.70 24.12 -19.09
C PHE A 157 12.19 23.77 -19.11
N GLU A 158 12.53 22.54 -18.71
CA GLU A 158 13.91 22.02 -18.70
C GLU A 158 14.54 21.96 -20.12
N ARG A 159 13.70 22.03 -21.15
CA ARG A 159 14.13 21.98 -22.54
C ARG A 159 13.38 23.04 -23.35
N GLU A 160 14.08 24.13 -23.66
CA GLU A 160 13.63 25.07 -24.67
C GLU A 160 13.70 24.38 -26.03
N TYR A 161 12.55 24.15 -26.68
CA TYR A 161 12.52 23.71 -28.07
C TYR A 161 12.91 24.89 -28.95
N GLY A 162 14.20 25.19 -29.01
CA GLY A 162 14.73 26.20 -29.92
C GLY A 162 14.51 25.79 -31.38
N PRO A 163 14.35 26.74 -32.31
CA PRO A 163 14.27 26.41 -33.73
C PRO A 163 15.53 25.63 -34.13
N LYS A 164 15.39 24.57 -34.92
CA LYS A 164 16.52 23.86 -35.53
C LYS A 164 17.18 24.80 -36.55
N THR A 165 18.05 25.69 -36.10
CA THR A 165 18.94 26.44 -36.99
C THR A 165 19.92 25.43 -37.58
N GLN A 166 19.63 24.95 -38.78
CA GLN A 166 20.63 24.29 -39.61
C GLN A 166 21.70 25.34 -39.93
N THR A 167 22.79 25.33 -39.18
CA THR A 167 23.97 26.14 -39.48
C THR A 167 24.61 25.56 -40.73
N TYR A 168 24.22 26.04 -41.90
CA TYR A 168 25.00 25.86 -43.13
C TYR A 168 26.29 26.67 -42.99
N SER A 169 27.43 25.99 -42.82
CA SER A 169 28.74 26.63 -42.91
C SER A 169 29.02 27.06 -44.36
N PRO A 170 29.24 28.35 -44.64
CA PRO A 170 29.60 28.81 -45.97
C PRO A 170 31.10 28.58 -46.21
N GLN A 171 31.50 27.34 -46.50
CA GLN A 171 32.89 27.02 -46.90
C GLN A 171 33.03 26.56 -48.35
N ASN A 172 31.95 26.43 -49.12
CA ASN A 172 32.01 25.93 -50.50
C ASN A 172 31.36 26.88 -51.51
N MET A 173 31.75 28.15 -51.51
CA MET A 173 31.46 29.06 -52.62
C MET A 173 32.66 29.96 -52.92
N THR A 174 33.79 29.40 -53.36
CA THR A 174 34.59 29.86 -54.52
C THR A 174 35.66 28.83 -54.87
#